data_AF-A0A4Q9GRS9-F1
#
_entry.id   AF-A0A4Q9GRS9-F1
#
_cell.length_a   1.000
_cell.length_b   1.000
_cell.length_c   1.000
_cell.angle_alpha   90.00
_cell.angle_beta   90.00
_cell.angle_gamma   90.00
#
_symmetry.space_group_name_H-M   'P 1'
#
loop_
_entity.id
_entity.type
_entity.pdbx_description
1 polymer ?
#
loop_
_entity_poly.entity_id
_entity_poly.type
_entity_poly.pdbx_seq_one_letter_code
_entity_poly.pdbx_strand_id
1 'polypeptide(L)' 'MSTTITAPTTTDVEWTETDAVKSAVWIGRYRGVFIGMVEHREPEGFTATTHRGRGLGNFPTLEDAQHSFYKV' A
#
# COMPACT_ATOMS: atom_id res chain seq x y z
N MET A 1 -10.17 -12.13 28.46
CA MET A 1 -8.79 -12.06 27.97
C MET A 1 -8.77 -11.03 26.85
N SER A 2 -8.06 -9.92 27.02
CA SER A 2 -8.04 -8.82 26.05
C SER A 2 -6.89 -9.02 25.06
N THR A 3 -7.21 -9.17 23.77
CA THR A 3 -6.21 -9.28 22.71
C THR A 3 -5.76 -7.88 22.30
N THR A 4 -4.59 -7.46 22.76
CA THR A 4 -3.94 -6.23 22.29
C THR A 4 -3.53 -6.42 20.83
N ILE A 5 -4.16 -5.69 19.92
CA ILE A 5 -3.76 -5.67 18.50
C ILE A 5 -2.59 -4.70 18.38
N THR A 6 -1.37 -5.23 18.38
CA THR A 6 -0.14 -4.47 18.08
C THR A 6 -0.24 -3.91 16.66
N ALA A 7 -0.03 -2.60 16.50
CA ALA A 7 0.00 -1.96 15.19
C ALA A 7 1.20 -2.48 14.38
N PRO A 8 1.07 -2.61 13.05
CA PRO A 8 2.15 -3.10 12.20
C PRO A 8 3.33 -2.11 12.19
N THR A 9 4.49 -2.56 12.64
CA THR A 9 5.76 -1.83 12.51
C THR A 9 6.26 -1.92 11.07
N THR A 10 6.89 -0.87 10.56
CA THR A 10 7.34 -0.62 9.16
C THR A 10 8.02 -1.80 8.44
N THR A 11 8.54 -2.79 9.18
CA THR A 11 9.37 -3.88 8.68
C THR A 11 8.61 -5.09 8.11
N ASP A 12 7.27 -5.16 8.24
CA ASP A 12 6.49 -6.39 7.98
C ASP A 12 5.70 -6.39 6.64
N VAL A 13 5.89 -5.40 5.76
CA VAL A 13 5.13 -5.30 4.50
C VAL A 13 5.99 -5.72 3.31
N GLU A 14 5.53 -6.77 2.61
CA GLU A 14 6.13 -7.27 1.38
C GLU A 14 5.41 -6.67 0.16
N TRP A 15 6.18 -6.15 -0.79
CA TRP A 15 5.68 -5.58 -2.04
C TRP A 15 6.07 -6.45 -3.23
N THR A 16 5.12 -6.73 -4.11
CA THR A 16 5.37 -7.43 -5.38
C THR A 16 4.98 -6.51 -6.54
N GLU A 17 5.91 -6.32 -7.47
CA GLU A 17 5.69 -5.64 -8.75
C GLU A 17 5.03 -6.60 -9.74
N THR A 18 3.96 -6.17 -10.42
CA THR A 18 3.31 -6.96 -11.47
C THR A 18 3.24 -6.18 -12.77
N ASP A 19 4.05 -6.56 -13.76
CA ASP A 19 4.21 -5.92 -15.09
C ASP A 19 2.99 -6.02 -16.04
N ALA A 20 1.82 -6.48 -15.56
CA ALA A 20 0.73 -6.90 -16.46
C ALA A 20 -0.27 -5.80 -16.86
N VAL A 21 -0.11 -4.55 -16.40
CA VAL A 21 -1.00 -3.44 -16.78
C VAL A 21 -0.14 -2.19 -16.98
N LYS A 22 -0.42 -1.38 -18.01
CA LYS A 22 0.36 -0.18 -18.39
C LYS A 22 0.62 0.84 -17.26
N SER A 23 -0.07 0.70 -16.14
CA SER A 23 0.22 1.36 -14.88
C SER A 23 0.96 0.37 -14.00
N ALA A 24 2.21 0.65 -13.64
CA ALA A 24 2.91 -0.18 -12.66
C ALA A 24 2.06 -0.25 -11.37
N VAL A 25 1.73 -1.47 -10.93
CA VAL A 25 0.92 -1.74 -9.73
C VAL A 25 1.78 -2.51 -8.74
N TRP A 26 1.73 -2.07 -7.48
CA TRP A 26 2.36 -2.72 -6.34
C TRP A 26 1.30 -3.18 -5.36
N ILE A 27 1.35 -4.45 -4.99
CA ILE A 27 0.41 -5.04 -4.03
C ILE A 27 1.06 -5.11 -2.67
N GLY A 28 0.43 -4.49 -1.67
CA GLY A 28 0.87 -4.53 -0.29
C GLY A 28 0.25 -5.72 0.44
N ARG A 29 1.09 -6.55 1.07
CA ARG A 29 0.65 -7.61 1.98
C ARG A 29 1.27 -7.45 3.36
N TYR A 30 0.48 -7.69 4.40
CA TYR A 30 0.94 -7.78 5.78
C TYR A 30 0.64 -9.20 6.30
N ARG A 31 1.68 -9.96 6.66
CA ARG A 31 1.54 -11.38 7.09
C ARG A 31 0.72 -12.23 6.11
N GLY A 32 0.95 -12.04 4.81
CA GLY A 32 0.22 -12.72 3.73
C GLY A 32 -1.19 -12.17 3.45
N VAL A 33 -1.70 -11.22 4.23
CA VAL A 33 -3.02 -10.61 4.04
C VAL A 33 -2.90 -9.38 3.14
N PHE A 34 -3.74 -9.30 2.11
CA PHE A 34 -3.85 -8.12 1.25
C PHE A 34 -4.33 -6.90 2.05
N ILE A 35 -3.51 -5.84 2.08
CA ILE A 35 -3.81 -4.59 2.79
C ILE A 35 -4.17 -3.43 1.85
N GLY A 36 -3.76 -3.53 0.58
CA GLY A 36 -4.06 -2.55 -0.46
C GLY A 36 -3.06 -2.60 -1.62
N MET A 37 -3.12 -1.59 -2.47
CA MET A 37 -2.28 -1.44 -3.64
C MET A 37 -1.87 0.00 -3.89
N VAL A 38 -0.75 0.17 -4.58
CA VAL A 38 -0.30 1.43 -5.16
C VAL A 38 -0.30 1.29 -6.67
N GLU A 39 -0.80 2.29 -7.38
CA GLU A 39 -0.85 2.34 -8.84
C GLU A 39 -0.14 3.60 -9.33
N HIS A 40 0.77 3.47 -10.31
CA HIS A 40 1.32 4.63 -11.01
C HIS A 40 0.33 5.10 -12.09
N ARG A 41 -0.18 6.31 -11.93
CA ARG A 41 -1.14 6.96 -12.84
C ARG A 41 -0.55 8.28 -13.32
N GLU A 42 -0.43 8.47 -14.62
CA GLU A 42 -0.03 9.76 -15.18
C GLU A 42 -1.27 10.62 -15.48
N PRO A 43 -1.29 11.91 -15.09
CA PRO A 43 -0.21 12.69 -14.47
C PRO A 43 -0.18 12.68 -12.92
N GLU A 44 -1.03 11.89 -12.25
CA GLU A 44 -1.27 11.97 -10.79
C GLU A 44 -0.15 11.43 -9.89
N GLY A 45 0.83 10.70 -10.44
CA GLY A 45 1.87 10.01 -9.68
C GLY A 45 1.39 8.68 -9.13
N PHE A 46 1.63 8.42 -7.84
CA PHE A 46 1.34 7.13 -7.19
C PHE A 46 0.06 7.21 -6.37
N THR A 47 -1.00 6.52 -6.81
CA THR A 47 -2.28 6.45 -6.10
C THR A 47 -2.30 5.26 -5.14
N ALA A 48 -2.55 5.49 -3.85
CA ALA A 48 -2.66 4.42 -2.85
C ALA A 48 -4.11 4.12 -2.49
N THR A 49 -4.49 2.85 -2.53
CA THR A 49 -5.84 2.35 -2.22
C THR A 49 -5.78 1.18 -1.25
N THR A 50 -6.52 1.24 -0.15
CA THR A 50 -6.63 0.12 0.82
C THR A 50 -7.40 -1.07 0.26
N HIS A 51 -7.31 -2.23 0.92
CA HIS A 51 -8.09 -3.43 0.59
C HIS A 51 -9.61 -3.24 0.59
N ARG A 52 -10.11 -2.17 1.24
CA ARG A 52 -11.54 -1.81 1.27
C ARG A 52 -11.93 -0.83 0.15
N GLY A 53 -11.04 -0.52 -0.78
CA GLY A 53 -11.28 0.47 -1.83
C GLY A 53 -11.22 1.92 -1.33
N ARG A 54 -10.83 2.18 -0.08
CA ARG A 54 -10.60 3.56 0.41
C ARG A 54 -9.28 4.08 -0.15
N GLY A 55 -9.31 5.22 -0.84
CA GLY A 55 -8.12 5.96 -1.24
C GLY A 55 -7.39 6.59 -0.05
N LEU A 56 -6.07 6.44 -0.02
CA LEU A 56 -5.19 7.07 0.97
C LEU A 56 -4.57 8.37 0.44
N GLY A 57 -4.55 8.56 -0.88
CA GLY A 57 -4.08 9.77 -1.54
C GLY A 57 -3.32 9.48 -2.83
N ASN A 58 -2.84 10.56 -3.44
CA ASN A 58 -1.90 10.54 -4.55
C ASN A 58 -0.57 11.11 -4.05
N PHE A 59 0.53 10.49 -4.44
CA PHE A 59 1.86 10.80 -3.93
C PHE A 59 2.85 10.99 -5.07
N PRO A 60 3.84 11.87 -4.92
CA PRO A 60 4.86 12.10 -5.95
C PRO A 60 5.82 10.91 -6.09
N THR A 61 5.97 10.09 -5.05
CA THR A 61 6.88 8.95 -5.01
C THR A 61 6.17 7.68 -4.55
N LEU A 62 6.69 6.52 -4.98
CA LEU A 62 6.23 5.21 -4.51
C LEU A 62 6.44 5.06 -2.99
N GLU A 63 7.56 5.54 -2.46
CA GLU A 63 7.90 5.43 -1.03
C GLU A 63 6.85 6.14 -0.16
N ASP A 64 6.47 7.38 -0.51
CA ASP A 64 5.44 8.13 0.20
C ASP A 64 4.08 7.42 0.14
N ALA A 65 3.74 6.84 -1.02
CA ALA A 65 2.52 6.06 -1.18
C ALA A 65 2.52 4.81 -0.31
N GLN A 66 3.64 4.08 -0.24
CA GLN A 66 3.79 2.91 0.63
C GLN A 66 3.74 3.29 2.12
N HIS A 67 4.35 4.42 2.49
CA HIS A 67 4.32 4.95 3.86
C HIS A 67 2.92 5.29 4.34
N SER A 68 1.99 5.64 3.44
CA SER A 68 0.59 5.91 3.79
C SER A 68 -0.16 4.71 4.40
N PHE A 69 0.36 3.49 4.24
CA PHE A 69 -0.20 2.27 4.83
C PHE A 69 0.25 2.02 6.26
N TYR A 70 1.28 2.72 6.75
CA TYR A 70 1.76 2.62 8.12
C TYR A 70 0.97 3.57 9.02
N LYS A 71 0.49 3.08 10.17
CA LYS A 71 -0.05 3.97 11.20
C LYS A 71 1.12 4.72 11.84
N VAL A 72 1.03 6.06 11.90
CA VAL A 72 1.72 6.86 12.92
C VAL A 72 1.21 6.52 14.31
#